data_AF-A0A7S3M9B6-F1
#
_entry.id   AF-A0A7S3M9B6-F1
#
_cell.length_a   1.000
_cell.length_b   1.000
_cell.length_c   1.000
_cell.angle_alpha   90.00
_cell.angle_beta   90.00
_cell.angle_gamma   90.00
#
_symmetry.space_group_name_H-M   'P 1'
#
loop_
_entity.id
_entity.type
_entity.pdbx_description
1 polymer ?
#
loop_
_entity_poly.entity_id
_entity_poly.type
_entity_poly.pdbx_seq_one_letter_code
_entity_poly.pdbx_strand_id
1 'polypeptide(L)'
;YFETTRQAADGSHSTHELIPGGAQVKVNKHNVHSYIHTLANYKLNVEGSEQCRAIRAGFQSMIPLEWVRMFGSSELQLLISGDQRRIDIADMKANVHYASGYHESQPYMQAFWSIVENMDPVDQGHLLRFVTSCSRQPLLGFGQLNPRFAIQKVPAYASQYTGLEPPQPGEAPRLPSAATCMNLLKLPCYDSVDMLREKLLYAIRSNSGFELS
;
A
#
# COMPACT_ATOMS: atom_id res chain seq x y z
N TYR A 1 -39.53 -3.62 11.24
CA TYR A 1 -39.67 -4.32 12.53
C TYR A 1 -38.29 -4.42 13.17
N PHE A 2 -38.11 -5.04 14.34
CA PHE A 2 -36.78 -5.24 14.94
C PHE A 2 -36.05 -6.40 14.24
N GLU A 3 -35.80 -6.23 12.95
CA GLU A 3 -35.14 -7.20 12.09
C GLU A 3 -34.32 -6.46 11.03
N THR A 4 -33.33 -7.14 10.45
CA THR A 4 -32.52 -6.62 9.35
C THR A 4 -32.36 -7.69 8.27
N THR A 5 -32.40 -7.26 7.01
CA THR A 5 -32.21 -8.16 5.87
C THR A 5 -30.85 -7.90 5.25
N ARG A 6 -30.10 -8.98 5.04
CA ARG A 6 -28.84 -8.98 4.32
C ARG A 6 -29.07 -9.53 2.91
N GLN A 7 -28.38 -8.94 1.94
CA GLN A 7 -28.18 -9.55 0.63
C GLN A 7 -26.77 -10.14 0.58
N ALA A 8 -26.66 -11.41 0.21
CA ALA A 8 -25.39 -12.08 -0.01
C ALA A 8 -24.88 -11.83 -1.44
N ALA A 9 -23.59 -12.12 -1.68
CA ALA A 9 -22.95 -11.89 -2.97
C ALA A 9 -23.53 -12.74 -4.11
N ASP A 10 -24.18 -13.87 -3.78
CA ASP A 10 -24.92 -14.72 -4.70
C ASP A 10 -26.34 -14.22 -5.00
N GLY A 11 -26.72 -13.06 -4.44
CA GLY A 11 -28.05 -12.45 -4.60
C GLY A 11 -29.11 -12.98 -3.64
N SER A 12 -28.80 -13.94 -2.77
CA SER A 12 -29.75 -14.45 -1.77
C SER A 12 -30.01 -13.43 -0.65
N HIS A 13 -31.21 -13.47 -0.07
CA HIS A 13 -31.60 -12.61 1.05
C HIS A 13 -31.81 -13.42 2.32
N SER A 14 -31.25 -12.96 3.44
CA SER A 14 -31.48 -13.54 4.75
C SER A 14 -31.93 -12.46 5.75
N THR A 15 -33.03 -12.72 6.45
CA THR A 15 -33.55 -11.83 7.48
C THR A 15 -33.14 -12.34 8.86
N HIS A 16 -32.65 -11.44 9.69
CA HIS A 16 -32.22 -11.72 11.06
C HIS A 16 -33.01 -10.85 12.04
N GLU A 17 -33.64 -11.46 13.03
CA GLU A 17 -34.28 -10.73 14.12
C GLU A 17 -33.22 -10.10 15.04
N LEU A 18 -33.29 -8.80 15.29
CA LEU A 18 -32.31 -8.09 16.12
C LEU A 18 -32.46 -8.43 17.61
N ILE A 19 -33.68 -8.79 18.02
CA ILE A 19 -34.05 -9.25 19.36
C ILE A 19 -34.93 -10.48 19.23
N PRO A 20 -35.07 -11.33 20.27
CA PRO A 20 -36.02 -12.43 20.25
C PRO A 20 -37.45 -11.95 19.94
N GLY A 21 -38.08 -12.49 18.89
CA GLY A 21 -39.42 -12.09 18.44
C GLY A 21 -39.46 -10.73 17.76
N GLY A 22 -38.31 -10.22 17.29
CA GLY A 22 -38.16 -8.89 16.72
C GLY A 22 -39.00 -8.64 15.46
N ALA A 23 -39.37 -9.69 14.71
CA ALA A 23 -40.25 -9.58 13.55
C ALA A 23 -41.66 -9.07 13.91
N GLN A 24 -42.10 -9.24 15.17
CA GLN A 24 -43.40 -8.76 15.65
C GLN A 24 -43.34 -7.36 16.27
N VAL A 25 -42.14 -6.82 16.48
CA VAL A 25 -41.95 -5.52 17.14
C VAL A 25 -41.77 -4.43 16.09
N LYS A 26 -42.80 -3.59 15.88
CA LYS A 26 -42.71 -2.46 14.95
C LYS A 26 -41.90 -1.32 15.55
N VAL A 27 -40.98 -0.78 14.76
CA VAL A 27 -40.20 0.41 15.14
C VAL A 27 -41.11 1.63 15.13
N ASN A 28 -41.03 2.44 16.18
CA ASN A 28 -41.81 3.65 16.42
C ASN A 28 -40.97 4.69 17.19
N LYS A 29 -41.51 5.89 17.40
CA LYS A 29 -40.78 7.00 18.05
C LYS A 29 -40.25 6.69 19.45
N HIS A 30 -40.89 5.76 20.19
CA HIS A 30 -40.50 5.42 21.55
C HIS A 30 -39.39 4.36 21.61
N ASN A 31 -39.29 3.48 20.60
CA ASN A 31 -38.34 2.36 20.60
C ASN A 31 -37.22 2.48 19.54
N VAL A 32 -37.20 3.57 18.78
CA VAL A 32 -36.21 3.81 17.71
C VAL A 32 -34.76 3.79 18.20
N HIS A 33 -34.48 4.34 19.38
CA HIS A 33 -33.13 4.32 19.94
C HIS A 33 -32.65 2.90 20.24
N SER A 34 -33.51 2.08 20.86
CA SER A 34 -33.21 0.67 21.12
C SER A 34 -32.98 -0.08 19.81
N TYR A 35 -33.82 0.14 18.79
CA TYR A 35 -33.63 -0.44 17.47
C TYR A 35 -32.26 -0.07 16.87
N ILE A 36 -31.87 1.21 16.93
CA ILE A 36 -30.57 1.67 16.43
C ILE A 36 -29.42 0.98 17.16
N HIS A 37 -29.46 0.91 18.50
CA HIS A 37 -28.42 0.25 19.29
C HIS A 37 -28.30 -1.24 18.93
N THR A 38 -29.42 -1.95 18.83
CA THR A 38 -29.39 -3.37 18.50
C THR A 38 -28.94 -3.63 17.07
N LEU A 39 -29.35 -2.77 16.12
CA LEU A 39 -28.88 -2.84 14.74
C LEU A 39 -27.37 -2.58 14.65
N ALA A 40 -26.86 -1.56 15.35
CA ALA A 40 -25.43 -1.27 15.41
C ALA A 40 -24.64 -2.44 16.01
N ASN A 41 -25.13 -3.03 17.11
CA ASN A 41 -24.51 -4.21 17.69
C ASN A 41 -24.48 -5.39 16.71
N TYR A 42 -25.59 -5.65 16.00
CA TYR A 42 -25.63 -6.71 15.00
C TYR A 42 -24.59 -6.48 13.90
N LYS A 43 -24.56 -5.27 13.33
CA LYS A 43 -23.65 -4.93 12.23
C LYS A 43 -22.17 -4.93 12.62
N LEU A 44 -21.85 -4.50 13.83
CA LEU A 44 -20.46 -4.34 14.26
C LEU A 44 -19.90 -5.57 14.98
N ASN A 45 -20.73 -6.29 15.74
CA ASN A 45 -20.26 -7.34 16.65
C ASN A 45 -20.76 -8.74 16.31
N VAL A 46 -21.91 -8.89 15.62
CA VAL A 46 -22.55 -10.20 15.40
C VAL A 46 -22.32 -10.70 13.98
N GLU A 47 -22.63 -9.88 12.97
CA GLU A 47 -22.66 -10.27 11.55
C GLU A 47 -21.32 -10.83 11.04
N GLY A 48 -20.19 -10.29 11.52
CA GLY A 48 -18.84 -10.74 11.18
C GLY A 48 -18.10 -11.45 12.33
N SER A 49 -18.81 -11.87 13.37
CA SER A 49 -18.19 -12.32 14.63
C SER A 49 -17.26 -13.53 14.47
N GLU A 50 -17.60 -14.46 13.57
CA GLU A 50 -16.80 -15.65 13.31
C GLU A 50 -15.46 -15.30 12.66
N GLN A 51 -15.48 -14.48 11.62
CA GLN A 51 -14.29 -14.02 10.90
C GLN A 51 -13.42 -13.16 11.82
N CYS A 52 -14.01 -12.24 12.59
CA CYS A 52 -13.28 -11.44 13.56
C CYS A 52 -12.63 -12.30 14.65
N ARG A 53 -13.29 -13.37 15.10
CA ARG A 53 -12.74 -14.30 16.09
C ARG A 53 -11.56 -15.09 15.52
N ALA A 54 -11.66 -15.55 14.27
CA ALA A 54 -10.56 -16.25 13.59
C ALA A 54 -9.33 -15.34 13.40
N ILE A 55 -9.53 -14.11 12.92
CA ILE A 55 -8.47 -13.10 12.78
C ILE A 55 -7.83 -12.82 14.14
N ARG A 56 -8.64 -12.62 15.18
CA ARG A 56 -8.14 -12.37 16.54
C ARG A 56 -7.32 -13.54 17.06
N ALA A 57 -7.77 -14.78 16.86
CA ALA A 57 -7.04 -15.97 17.29
C ALA A 57 -5.68 -16.11 16.59
N GLY A 58 -5.64 -15.89 15.26
CA GLY A 58 -4.38 -15.90 14.50
C GLY A 58 -3.44 -14.75 14.88
N PHE A 59 -3.98 -13.57 15.17
CA PHE A 59 -3.17 -12.44 15.63
C PHE A 59 -2.58 -12.72 17.03
N GLN A 60 -3.38 -13.26 17.95
CA GLN A 60 -2.95 -13.61 19.31
C GLN A 60 -1.95 -14.77 19.38
N SER A 61 -1.87 -15.63 18.36
CA SER A 61 -0.87 -16.69 18.30
C SER A 61 0.54 -16.17 17.96
N MET A 62 0.63 -14.99 17.35
CA MET A 62 1.90 -14.36 16.99
C MET A 62 2.30 -13.25 17.97
N ILE A 63 1.34 -12.50 18.49
CA ILE A 63 1.58 -11.31 19.31
C ILE A 63 0.80 -11.41 20.63
N PRO A 64 1.47 -11.29 21.80
CA PRO A 64 0.80 -11.28 23.10
C PRO A 64 -0.24 -10.16 23.20
N LEU A 65 -1.46 -10.51 23.66
CA LEU A 65 -2.57 -9.55 23.75
C LEU A 65 -2.26 -8.39 24.71
N GLU A 66 -1.44 -8.63 25.72
CA GLU A 66 -1.03 -7.62 26.70
C GLU A 66 -0.29 -6.44 26.05
N TRP A 67 0.51 -6.69 25.01
CA TRP A 67 1.20 -5.62 24.29
C TRP A 67 0.24 -4.78 23.47
N VAL A 68 -0.76 -5.43 22.87
CA VAL A 68 -1.76 -4.78 22.01
C VAL A 68 -2.68 -3.88 22.84
N ARG A 69 -2.99 -4.28 24.08
CA ARG A 69 -3.84 -3.51 25.00
C ARG A 69 -3.21 -2.20 25.47
N MET A 70 -1.93 -1.99 25.23
CA MET A 70 -1.25 -0.71 25.53
C MET A 70 -1.65 0.39 24.55
N PHE A 71 -2.25 0.05 23.40
CA PHE A 71 -2.55 0.98 22.32
C PHE A 71 -4.06 1.15 22.11
N GLY A 72 -4.49 2.38 21.82
CA GLY A 72 -5.81 2.67 21.29
C GLY A 72 -5.99 2.19 19.85
N SER A 73 -7.23 2.24 19.33
CA SER A 73 -7.54 1.77 17.96
C SER A 73 -6.76 2.52 16.88
N SER A 74 -6.62 3.84 17.01
CA SER A 74 -5.86 4.67 16.06
C SER A 74 -4.36 4.42 16.12
N GLU A 75 -3.80 4.17 17.31
CA GLU A 75 -2.38 3.87 17.50
C GLU A 75 -2.04 2.47 16.98
N LEU A 76 -2.91 1.48 17.21
CA LEU A 76 -2.75 0.15 16.64
C LEU A 76 -2.84 0.17 15.12
N GLN A 77 -3.74 0.98 14.55
CA GLN A 77 -3.79 1.20 13.10
C GLN A 77 -2.48 1.81 12.60
N LEU A 78 -1.92 2.80 13.30
CA LEU A 78 -0.64 3.42 12.97
C LEU A 78 0.51 2.41 13.00
N LEU A 79 0.54 1.53 14.01
CA LEU A 79 1.54 0.48 14.14
C LEU A 79 1.48 -0.54 13.02
N ILE A 80 0.27 -1.01 12.66
CA ILE A 80 0.09 -2.05 11.65
C ILE A 80 0.22 -1.49 10.23
N SER A 81 -0.41 -0.34 9.99
CA SER A 81 -0.54 0.22 8.65
C SER A 81 0.54 1.25 8.32
N GLY A 82 1.39 1.63 9.28
CA GLY A 82 2.33 2.73 9.12
C GLY A 82 1.64 4.09 9.11
N ASP A 83 2.48 5.12 8.97
CA ASP A 83 2.09 6.51 9.15
C ASP A 83 1.21 7.05 8.01
N GLN A 84 0.23 7.88 8.35
CA GLN A 84 -0.55 8.65 7.38
C GLN A 84 0.09 10.01 7.04
N ARG A 85 1.19 10.37 7.72
CA ARG A 85 2.01 11.54 7.37
C ARG A 85 2.54 11.42 5.94
N ARG A 86 2.81 12.58 5.34
CA ARG A 86 3.52 12.65 4.05
C ARG A 86 4.83 11.90 4.15
N ILE A 87 5.19 11.22 3.06
CA ILE A 87 6.45 10.49 2.97
C ILE A 87 7.60 11.48 3.14
N ASP A 88 8.49 11.19 4.08
CA ASP A 88 9.71 11.95 4.28
C ASP A 88 10.74 11.55 3.21
N ILE A 89 10.74 12.30 2.10
CA ILE A 89 11.65 12.07 0.98
C ILE A 89 13.11 12.30 1.37
N ALA A 90 13.38 13.20 2.34
CA ALA A 90 14.72 13.44 2.82
C ALA A 90 15.26 12.23 3.59
N ASP A 91 14.45 11.64 4.47
CA ASP A 91 14.78 10.40 5.19
C ASP A 91 14.93 9.21 4.22
N MET A 92 14.03 9.10 3.23
CA MET A 92 14.11 8.08 2.18
C MET A 92 15.42 8.16 1.40
N LYS A 93 15.80 9.37 0.99
CA LYS A 93 17.04 9.66 0.26
C LYS A 93 18.29 9.45 1.11
N ALA A 94 18.24 9.75 2.41
CA ALA A 94 19.37 9.53 3.31
C ALA A 94 19.64 8.03 3.58
N ASN A 95 18.62 7.18 3.45
CA ASN A 95 18.71 5.75 3.75
C ASN A 95 18.72 4.84 2.50
N VAL A 96 18.75 5.41 1.30
CA VAL A 96 18.79 4.65 0.05
C VAL A 96 20.14 3.97 -0.16
N HIS A 97 20.11 2.74 -0.69
CA HIS A 97 21.30 2.05 -1.16
C HIS A 97 21.38 2.08 -2.69
N TYR A 98 22.44 2.67 -3.24
CA TYR A 98 22.66 2.64 -4.69
C TYR A 98 23.40 1.35 -5.08
N ALA A 99 22.74 0.49 -5.85
CA ALA A 99 23.28 -0.77 -6.34
C ALA A 99 23.75 -0.65 -7.81
N SER A 100 24.84 -1.35 -8.13
CA SER A 100 25.31 -1.61 -9.51
C SER A 100 25.32 -0.41 -10.45
N GLY A 101 26.03 0.68 -10.11
CA GLY A 101 26.43 1.73 -11.07
C GLY A 101 25.79 3.10 -10.88
N TYR A 102 24.79 3.24 -10.01
CA TYR A 102 24.36 4.56 -9.52
C TYR A 102 25.12 4.99 -8.27
N HIS A 103 25.20 6.30 -8.07
CA HIS A 103 25.79 6.92 -6.88
C HIS A 103 25.11 8.26 -6.60
N GLU A 104 25.03 8.67 -5.34
CA GLU A 104 24.35 9.91 -4.90
C GLU A 104 24.86 11.19 -5.58
N SER A 105 26.15 11.24 -5.90
CA SER A 105 26.81 12.42 -6.48
C SER A 105 26.55 12.57 -7.98
N GLN A 106 25.92 11.58 -8.63
CA GLN A 106 25.66 11.65 -10.06
C GLN A 106 24.51 12.63 -10.35
N PRO A 107 24.66 13.54 -11.32
CA PRO A 107 23.58 14.46 -11.72
C PRO A 107 22.28 13.75 -12.06
N TYR A 108 22.36 12.54 -12.61
CA TYR A 108 21.19 11.72 -12.93
C TYR A 108 20.40 11.31 -11.67
N MET A 109 21.08 10.94 -10.58
CA MET A 109 20.41 10.62 -9.30
C MET A 109 19.90 11.87 -8.59
N GLN A 110 20.59 13.00 -8.71
CA GLN A 110 20.08 14.29 -8.23
C GLN A 110 18.80 14.69 -8.96
N ALA A 111 18.74 14.49 -10.29
CA ALA A 111 17.54 14.72 -11.08
C ALA A 111 16.39 13.78 -10.70
N PHE A 112 16.68 12.49 -10.47
CA PHE A 112 15.69 11.54 -9.96
C PHE A 112 15.06 12.04 -8.64
N TRP A 113 15.87 12.41 -7.65
CA TRP A 113 15.35 12.90 -6.37
C TRP A 113 14.62 14.22 -6.50
N SER A 114 15.09 15.13 -7.36
CA SER A 114 14.37 16.37 -7.66
C SER A 114 12.97 16.08 -8.24
N ILE A 115 12.85 15.09 -9.14
CA ILE A 115 11.54 14.67 -9.66
C ILE A 115 10.64 14.17 -8.53
N VAL A 116 11.16 13.29 -7.66
CA VAL A 116 10.42 12.68 -6.53
C VAL A 116 9.99 13.72 -5.49
N GLU A 117 10.87 14.67 -5.15
CA GLU A 117 10.59 15.78 -4.24
C GLU A 117 9.47 16.70 -4.80
N ASN A 118 9.38 16.83 -6.13
CA ASN A 118 8.35 17.61 -6.83
C ASN A 118 7.09 16.81 -7.23
N MET A 119 6.99 15.53 -6.87
CA MET A 119 5.76 14.76 -7.05
C MET A 119 4.68 15.21 -6.06
N ASP A 120 3.42 15.04 -6.44
CA ASP A 120 2.34 15.16 -5.46
C ASP A 120 2.39 13.99 -4.44
N PRO A 121 1.73 14.13 -3.27
CA PRO A 121 1.76 13.07 -2.25
C PRO A 121 1.19 11.73 -2.71
N VAL A 122 0.29 11.73 -3.70
CA VAL A 122 -0.32 10.51 -4.23
C VAL A 122 0.72 9.74 -5.05
N ASP A 123 1.45 10.42 -5.92
CA ASP A 123 2.54 9.85 -6.70
C ASP A 123 3.73 9.41 -5.84
N GLN A 124 4.06 10.13 -4.77
CA GLN A 124 5.06 9.68 -3.79
C GLN A 124 4.63 8.35 -3.14
N GLY A 125 3.35 8.24 -2.77
CA GLY A 125 2.75 7.00 -2.27
C GLY A 125 2.77 5.87 -3.30
N HIS A 126 2.53 6.19 -4.58
CA HIS A 126 2.62 5.23 -5.68
C HIS A 126 4.05 4.73 -5.89
N LEU A 127 5.06 5.61 -5.84
CA LEU A 127 6.47 5.21 -5.92
C LEU A 127 6.85 4.26 -4.78
N LEU A 128 6.48 4.61 -3.54
CA LEU A 128 6.78 3.76 -2.41
C LEU A 128 6.09 2.39 -2.55
N ARG A 129 4.82 2.38 -2.95
CA ARG A 129 4.07 1.13 -3.19
C ARG A 129 4.66 0.32 -4.33
N PHE A 130 5.10 0.97 -5.40
CA PHE A 130 5.72 0.34 -6.55
C PHE A 130 6.97 -0.45 -6.13
N VAL A 131 7.76 0.09 -5.21
CA VAL A 131 9.02 -0.53 -4.78
C VAL A 131 8.88 -1.44 -3.57
N THR A 132 7.92 -1.19 -2.67
CA THR A 132 7.83 -1.88 -1.36
C THR A 132 6.51 -2.64 -1.15
N SER A 133 5.55 -2.52 -2.06
CA SER A 133 4.14 -2.94 -1.89
C SER A 133 3.37 -2.20 -0.79
N CYS A 134 4.00 -1.26 -0.07
CA CYS A 134 3.36 -0.42 0.94
C CYS A 134 3.26 1.03 0.44
N SER A 135 2.10 1.67 0.57
CA SER A 135 1.94 3.09 0.18
C SER A 135 2.25 4.08 1.31
N ARG A 136 2.70 3.57 2.47
CA ARG A 136 2.96 4.35 3.68
C ARG A 136 4.37 4.09 4.16
N GLN A 137 5.00 5.15 4.66
CA GLN A 137 6.36 5.05 5.18
C GLN A 137 6.42 4.19 6.46
N PRO A 138 7.55 3.54 6.74
CA PRO A 138 7.75 2.83 8.00
C PRO A 138 7.61 3.79 9.17
N LEU A 139 6.98 3.33 10.25
CA LEU A 139 6.73 4.16 11.44
C LEU A 139 8.02 4.74 12.04
N LEU A 140 9.11 3.96 12.00
CA LEU A 140 10.42 4.31 12.56
C LEU A 140 11.39 4.88 11.50
N GLY A 141 10.89 5.27 10.33
CA GLY A 141 11.68 5.83 9.23
C GLY A 141 12.30 4.77 8.29
N PHE A 142 12.83 5.25 7.17
CA PHE A 142 13.37 4.42 6.09
C PHE A 142 14.63 3.65 6.48
N GLY A 143 15.36 4.11 7.49
CA GLY A 143 16.53 3.41 8.04
C GLY A 143 16.20 2.04 8.66
N GLN A 144 14.93 1.77 8.98
CA GLN A 144 14.47 0.50 9.53
C GLN A 144 13.94 -0.48 8.47
N LEU A 145 13.95 -0.10 7.18
CA LEU A 145 13.60 -1.04 6.12
C LEU A 145 14.62 -2.17 6.04
N ASN A 146 14.12 -3.40 6.13
CA ASN A 146 14.90 -4.61 5.92
C ASN A 146 14.20 -5.51 4.90
N PRO A 147 14.75 -5.67 3.68
CA PRO A 147 15.97 -5.05 3.16
C PRO A 147 15.84 -3.53 2.95
N ARG A 148 16.96 -2.80 2.88
CA ARG A 148 16.94 -1.34 2.65
C ARG A 148 16.36 -0.99 1.29
N PHE A 149 15.74 0.18 1.18
CA PHE A 149 15.34 0.72 -0.12
C PHE A 149 16.57 0.89 -1.01
N ALA A 150 16.54 0.32 -2.20
CA ALA A 150 17.69 0.33 -3.11
C ALA A 150 17.32 0.80 -4.52
N ILE A 151 18.26 1.43 -5.21
CA ILE A 151 18.13 1.83 -6.61
C ILE A 151 19.25 1.19 -7.42
N GLN A 152 18.90 0.37 -8.41
CA GLN A 152 19.85 -0.30 -9.29
C GLN A 152 19.79 0.30 -10.70
N LYS A 153 20.96 0.58 -11.28
CA LYS A 153 21.07 0.91 -12.70
C LYS A 153 20.80 -0.31 -13.56
N VAL A 154 19.90 -0.15 -14.52
CA VAL A 154 19.68 -1.12 -15.60
C VAL A 154 19.84 -0.43 -16.96
N PRO A 155 20.20 -1.17 -18.02
CA PRO A 155 20.21 -0.63 -19.38
C PRO A 155 18.82 -0.11 -19.79
N ALA A 156 18.81 1.01 -20.52
CA ALA A 156 17.57 1.62 -20.99
C ALA A 156 16.99 0.93 -22.21
N TYR A 157 17.83 0.23 -22.97
CA TYR A 157 17.44 -0.49 -24.18
C TYR A 157 17.82 -1.97 -24.02
N ALA A 158 17.04 -2.87 -24.61
CA ALA A 158 17.32 -4.31 -24.56
C ALA A 158 18.64 -4.65 -25.29
N SER A 159 18.92 -3.98 -26.40
CA SER A 159 20.20 -4.04 -27.14
C SER A 159 21.43 -3.78 -26.26
N GLN A 160 21.30 -2.95 -25.23
CA GLN A 160 22.40 -2.64 -24.32
C GLN A 160 22.75 -3.75 -23.33
N TYR A 161 21.90 -4.78 -23.16
CA TYR A 161 22.20 -5.92 -22.27
C TYR A 161 23.28 -6.85 -22.81
N THR A 162 23.40 -6.96 -24.13
CA THR A 162 24.44 -7.77 -24.79
C THR A 162 25.75 -7.00 -24.98
N GLY A 163 25.79 -5.73 -24.59
CA GLY A 163 27.01 -4.98 -24.30
C GLY A 163 27.79 -4.44 -25.50
N LEU A 164 27.24 -4.45 -26.72
CA LEU A 164 28.06 -4.20 -27.91
C LEU A 164 27.47 -3.22 -28.94
N GLU A 165 26.18 -2.87 -28.88
CA GLU A 165 25.55 -2.08 -29.94
C GLU A 165 24.75 -0.89 -29.39
N PRO A 166 24.74 0.25 -30.11
CA PRO A 166 23.84 1.35 -29.81
C PRO A 166 22.37 0.90 -29.93
N PRO A 167 21.42 1.63 -29.31
CA PRO A 167 20.00 1.33 -29.43
C PRO A 167 19.58 1.17 -30.89
N GLN A 168 18.80 0.14 -31.20
CA GLN A 168 18.33 -0.03 -32.57
C GLN A 168 17.32 1.07 -32.92
N PRO A 169 17.31 1.58 -34.16
CA PRO A 169 16.33 2.58 -34.57
C PRO A 169 14.89 2.08 -34.32
N GLY A 170 14.12 2.82 -33.53
CA GLY A 170 12.73 2.46 -33.17
C GLY A 170 12.60 1.57 -31.93
N GLU A 171 13.70 1.23 -31.26
CA GLU A 171 13.65 0.50 -29.99
C GLU A 171 13.07 1.38 -28.87
N ALA A 172 12.00 0.91 -28.23
CA ALA A 172 11.39 1.62 -27.12
C ALA A 172 12.24 1.48 -25.84
N PRO A 173 12.45 2.56 -25.08
CA PRO A 173 13.16 2.48 -23.82
C PRO A 173 12.33 1.68 -22.81
N ARG A 174 13.01 0.84 -22.04
CA ARG A 174 12.42 0.03 -20.97
C ARG A 174 11.81 0.93 -19.91
N LEU A 175 10.74 0.48 -19.28
CA LEU A 175 10.17 1.14 -18.10
C LEU A 175 10.96 0.79 -16.83
N PRO A 176 10.90 1.63 -15.78
CA PRO A 176 11.35 1.23 -14.46
C PRO A 176 10.59 -0.02 -14.01
N SER A 177 11.27 -0.88 -13.27
CA SER A 177 10.67 -2.08 -12.66
C SER A 177 11.08 -2.17 -11.18
N ALA A 178 10.42 -3.02 -10.42
CA ALA A 178 10.74 -3.21 -9.01
C ALA A 178 10.85 -4.70 -8.64
N ALA A 179 11.68 -4.99 -7.65
CA ALA A 179 11.67 -6.26 -6.95
C ALA A 179 11.25 -5.97 -5.50
N THR A 180 9.95 -6.10 -5.24
CA THR A 180 9.34 -5.66 -3.97
C THR A 180 9.85 -6.42 -2.76
N CYS A 181 10.14 -7.71 -2.89
CA CYS A 181 10.79 -8.51 -1.85
C CYS A 181 12.15 -7.96 -1.42
N MET A 182 12.79 -7.16 -2.27
CA MET A 182 14.11 -6.57 -2.04
C MET A 182 14.07 -5.05 -1.83
N ASN A 183 12.88 -4.43 -1.77
CA ASN A 183 12.72 -2.98 -1.77
C ASN A 183 13.56 -2.28 -2.86
N LEU A 184 13.67 -2.91 -4.02
CA LEU A 184 14.61 -2.54 -5.06
C LEU A 184 13.91 -1.92 -6.27
N LEU A 185 14.26 -0.67 -6.59
CA LEU A 185 13.91 0.01 -7.83
C LEU A 185 14.99 -0.24 -8.89
N LYS A 186 14.63 -0.92 -9.99
CA LYS A 186 15.47 -1.05 -11.18
C LYS A 186 15.17 0.11 -12.12
N LEU A 187 16.09 1.06 -12.19
CA LEU A 187 15.90 2.31 -12.90
C LEU A 187 16.80 2.38 -14.16
N PRO A 188 16.20 2.35 -15.36
CA PRO A 188 16.89 2.64 -16.60
C PRO A 188 17.62 3.99 -16.58
N CYS A 189 18.78 4.06 -17.21
CA CYS A 189 19.52 5.31 -17.41
C CYS A 189 19.07 5.96 -18.73
N TYR A 190 18.04 6.80 -18.68
CA TYR A 190 17.48 7.49 -19.84
C TYR A 190 18.35 8.66 -20.30
N ASP A 191 18.19 9.06 -21.55
CA ASP A 191 18.99 10.12 -22.18
C ASP A 191 18.60 11.54 -21.71
N SER A 192 17.40 11.71 -21.13
CA SER A 192 16.92 13.01 -20.66
C SER A 192 16.15 12.92 -19.35
N VAL A 193 16.14 14.03 -18.60
CA VAL A 193 15.39 14.19 -17.35
C VAL A 193 13.89 14.13 -17.61
N ASP A 194 13.42 14.66 -18.74
CA ASP A 194 12.01 14.60 -19.13
C ASP A 194 11.56 13.17 -19.38
N MET A 195 12.38 12.37 -20.06
CA MET A 195 12.10 10.95 -20.28
C MET A 195 12.10 10.18 -18.96
N LEU A 196 13.05 10.46 -18.06
CA LEU A 196 13.05 9.90 -16.70
C LEU A 196 11.75 10.20 -15.99
N ARG A 197 11.30 11.46 -15.99
CA ARG A 197 10.04 11.87 -15.35
C ARG A 197 8.83 11.16 -15.96
N GLU A 198 8.72 11.16 -17.29
CA GLU A 198 7.61 10.55 -18.01
C GLU A 198 7.51 9.04 -17.72
N LYS A 199 8.61 8.31 -17.89
CA LYS A 199 8.63 6.85 -17.72
C LYS A 199 8.46 6.43 -16.27
N LEU A 200 9.00 7.20 -15.31
CA LEU A 200 8.79 6.97 -13.89
C LEU A 200 7.33 7.17 -13.50
N LEU A 201 6.72 8.30 -13.87
CA LEU A 201 5.31 8.57 -13.57
C LEU A 201 4.39 7.56 -14.24
N TYR A 202 4.68 7.19 -15.50
CA TYR A 202 3.94 6.15 -16.19
C TYR A 202 3.96 4.82 -15.42
N ALA A 203 5.15 4.35 -15.03
CA ALA A 203 5.31 3.06 -14.35
C ALA A 203 4.67 3.00 -12.96
N ILE A 204 4.77 4.07 -12.17
CA ILE A 204 4.17 4.07 -10.82
C ILE A 204 2.64 4.24 -10.86
N ARG A 205 2.10 4.90 -11.89
CA ARG A 205 0.64 5.13 -12.04
C ARG A 205 -0.08 4.01 -12.79
N SER A 206 0.62 3.23 -13.61
CA SER A 206 0.01 2.16 -14.41
C SER A 206 -0.60 1.05 -13.58
N ASN A 207 -0.38 1.03 -12.25
CA ASN A 207 -0.91 0.06 -11.29
C ASN A 207 -0.73 -1.41 -11.77
N SER A 208 0.27 -1.63 -12.63
CA SER A 208 0.68 -2.92 -13.16
C SER A 208 1.39 -3.67 -12.05
N GLY A 209 0.59 -4.24 -11.14
CA GLY A 209 1.07 -5.20 -10.17
C GLY A 209 1.64 -6.41 -10.90
N PHE A 210 2.79 -6.90 -10.43
CA PHE A 210 3.37 -8.23 -10.70
C PHE A 210 3.40 -8.78 -12.13
N GLU A 211 3.22 -7.99 -13.18
CA GLU A 211 3.32 -8.49 -14.56
C GLU A 211 4.49 -7.86 -15.30
N LEU A 212 5.27 -8.76 -15.92
CA LEU A 212 6.47 -8.57 -16.74
C LEU A 212 7.80 -8.62 -15.98
N SER A 213 8.06 -9.79 -15.37
CA SER A 213 9.40 -10.37 -15.32
C SER A 213 9.49 -11.51 -16.34
#